data_AF-A0A5E7YME0-F1
#
_entry.id   AF-A0A5E7YME0-F1
#
_cell.length_a   1.000
_cell.length_b   1.000
_cell.length_c   1.000
_cell.angle_alpha   90.00
_cell.angle_beta   90.00
_cell.angle_gamma   90.00
#
_symmetry.space_group_name_H-M   'P 1'
#
loop_
_entity.id
_entity.type
_entity.pdbx_description
1 polymer ?
#
loop_
_entity_poly.entity_id
_entity_poly.type
_entity_poly.pdbx_seq_one_letter_code
_entity_poly.pdbx_strand_id
1 'polypeptide(L)'
;MRGIMTAIPLCLLAACAGHKTPPAATVAAEAPPATPTWETLILPEDATRLDDIARRWVNARTAARRVSAKRLETEGDLLQPGGALAYPDPSPGPYRCRRVRIGTSPRSFVGEAPGFCAVQATERGLGFIMQTGAARPDGYLFADKADRMVLLGGEAPGKTGRAPGYGADAGKSVTGSLERIGDFRWRLVIPRRDDGLDVIEMVPIAPKMRGDTGAIQASDAD
;
A
#
# COMPACT_ATOMS: atom_id res chain seq x y z
N MET A 1 76.01 -15.77 -80.90
CA MET A 1 75.94 -15.11 -79.57
C MET A 1 74.59 -15.50 -78.98
N ARG A 2 74.49 -16.60 -78.22
CA ARG A 2 74.58 -16.70 -76.74
C ARG A 2 73.72 -15.67 -76.00
N GLY A 3 72.69 -16.14 -75.29
CA GLY A 3 71.86 -15.38 -74.33
C GLY A 3 70.51 -16.05 -74.12
N ILE A 4 70.47 -17.23 -73.47
CA ILE A 4 70.15 -17.43 -72.03
C ILE A 4 68.68 -17.20 -71.71
N MET A 5 68.07 -18.34 -71.35
CA MET A 5 66.72 -18.61 -70.89
C MET A 5 66.57 -18.19 -69.42
N THR A 6 65.56 -17.40 -69.08
CA THR A 6 65.12 -17.19 -67.68
C THR A 6 63.61 -17.07 -67.62
N ALA A 7 62.98 -18.16 -67.14
CA ALA A 7 61.59 -18.20 -66.73
C ALA A 7 61.43 -17.46 -65.39
N ILE A 8 60.43 -16.57 -65.29
CA ILE A 8 60.06 -15.88 -64.05
C ILE A 8 58.67 -16.39 -63.62
N PRO A 9 58.48 -16.77 -62.34
CA PRO A 9 57.30 -17.47 -61.88
C PRO A 9 56.14 -16.52 -61.54
N LEU A 10 54.95 -17.09 -61.69
CA LEU A 10 53.63 -16.55 -61.33
C LEU A 10 53.48 -16.48 -59.80
N CYS A 11 53.29 -15.28 -59.24
CA CYS A 11 52.84 -15.08 -57.86
C CYS A 11 51.45 -14.44 -57.87
N LEU A 12 50.42 -15.27 -57.70
CA LEU A 12 49.06 -14.86 -57.36
C LEU A 12 49.02 -14.50 -55.87
N LEU A 13 49.00 -13.21 -55.54
CA LEU A 13 48.67 -12.75 -54.19
C LEU A 13 47.16 -12.51 -54.10
N ALA A 14 46.46 -13.51 -53.58
CA ALA A 14 45.09 -13.36 -53.09
C ALA A 14 45.12 -12.48 -51.82
N ALA A 15 44.74 -11.21 -51.96
CA ALA A 15 44.54 -10.32 -50.82
C ALA A 15 43.16 -10.57 -50.19
N CYS A 16 43.08 -11.56 -49.29
CA CYS A 16 41.96 -11.65 -48.34
C CYS A 16 42.17 -10.57 -47.26
N ALA A 17 41.71 -9.35 -47.53
CA ALA A 17 41.59 -8.32 -46.51
C ALA A 17 40.47 -8.72 -45.54
N GLY A 18 40.86 -9.37 -44.45
CA GLY A 18 39.98 -9.64 -43.32
C GLY A 18 39.43 -8.33 -42.78
N HIS A 19 38.15 -8.08 -43.02
CA HIS A 19 37.43 -6.97 -42.39
C HIS A 19 37.35 -7.30 -40.90
N LYS A 20 38.18 -6.64 -40.09
CA LYS A 20 38.02 -6.64 -38.63
C LYS A 20 36.74 -5.89 -38.31
N THR A 21 35.64 -6.61 -38.13
CA THR A 21 34.44 -6.06 -37.53
C THR A 21 34.84 -5.47 -36.16
N PRO A 22 34.60 -4.17 -35.91
CA PRO A 22 34.84 -3.61 -34.60
C PRO A 22 34.02 -4.41 -33.57
N PRO A 23 34.56 -4.73 -32.39
CA PRO A 23 33.75 -5.35 -31.36
C PRO A 23 32.56 -4.44 -31.08
N ALA A 24 31.35 -4.98 -31.25
CA ALA A 24 30.14 -4.25 -30.90
C ALA A 24 30.24 -3.86 -29.43
N ALA A 25 30.17 -2.55 -29.14
CA ALA A 25 30.11 -2.07 -27.77
C ALA A 25 28.80 -2.59 -27.15
N THR A 26 28.91 -3.63 -26.33
CA THR A 26 27.80 -4.08 -25.49
C THR A 26 27.67 -3.06 -24.36
N VAL A 27 26.75 -2.11 -24.52
CA VAL A 27 26.28 -1.31 -23.38
C VAL A 27 25.51 -2.28 -22.49
N ALA A 28 26.11 -2.67 -21.36
CA ALA A 28 25.38 -3.38 -20.33
C ALA A 28 24.31 -2.41 -19.82
N ALA A 29 23.04 -2.67 -20.17
CA ALA A 29 21.92 -1.98 -19.57
C ALA A 29 21.93 -2.35 -18.08
N GLU A 30 22.28 -1.39 -17.23
CA GLU A 30 22.13 -1.54 -15.79
C GLU A 30 20.64 -1.80 -15.51
N ALA A 31 20.34 -2.91 -14.85
CA ALA A 31 18.96 -3.24 -14.50
C ALA A 31 18.40 -2.06 -13.68
N PRO A 32 17.18 -1.58 -13.97
CA PRO A 32 16.59 -0.51 -13.19
C PRO A 32 16.57 -0.92 -11.70
N PRO A 33 16.85 0.01 -10.77
CA PRO A 33 16.88 -0.31 -9.35
C PRO A 33 15.55 -0.94 -8.94
N ALA A 34 15.62 -2.03 -8.17
CA ALA A 34 14.43 -2.71 -7.68
C ALA A 34 13.54 -1.74 -6.89
N THR A 35 12.24 -1.74 -7.18
CA THR A 35 11.27 -0.97 -6.40
C THR A 35 11.31 -1.46 -4.94
N PRO A 36 11.49 -0.56 -3.96
CA PRO A 36 11.58 -0.98 -2.56
C PRO A 36 10.28 -1.64 -2.12
N THR A 37 10.38 -2.75 -1.39
CA THR A 37 9.25 -3.43 -0.77
C THR A 37 9.09 -2.95 0.68
N TRP A 38 7.93 -3.18 1.30
CA TRP A 38 7.69 -2.72 2.67
C TRP A 38 8.63 -3.40 3.67
N GLU A 39 9.01 -4.65 3.43
CA GLU A 39 9.92 -5.44 4.26
C GLU A 39 11.31 -4.79 4.37
N THR A 40 11.75 -4.12 3.31
CA THR A 40 13.03 -3.40 3.29
C THR A 40 12.98 -2.04 3.99
N LEU A 41 11.78 -1.50 4.23
CA LEU A 41 11.56 -0.15 4.74
C LEU A 41 11.08 -0.11 6.19
N ILE A 42 10.40 -1.16 6.65
CA ILE A 42 9.72 -1.22 7.94
C ILE A 42 10.70 -1.18 9.11
N LEU A 43 10.35 -0.42 10.16
CA LEU A 43 11.11 -0.40 11.42
C LEU A 43 10.91 -1.72 12.19
N PRO A 44 11.92 -2.23 12.92
CA PRO A 44 11.81 -3.51 13.65
C PRO A 44 10.63 -3.56 14.64
N GLU A 45 10.39 -2.47 15.37
CA GLU A 45 9.28 -2.36 16.31
C GLU A 45 7.91 -2.32 15.62
N ASP A 46 7.86 -1.84 14.38
CA ASP A 46 6.65 -1.77 13.56
C ASP A 46 6.34 -3.12 12.95
N ALA A 47 7.36 -3.84 12.47
CA ALA A 47 7.24 -5.22 12.01
C ALA A 47 6.64 -6.12 13.10
N THR A 48 7.16 -6.01 14.33
CA THR A 48 6.61 -6.74 15.49
C THR A 48 5.13 -6.41 15.72
N ARG A 49 4.73 -5.12 15.64
CA ARG A 49 3.33 -4.73 15.83
C ARG A 49 2.43 -5.22 14.70
N LEU A 50 2.94 -5.23 13.46
CA LEU A 50 2.24 -5.73 12.28
C LEU A 50 1.97 -7.23 12.39
N ASP A 51 2.96 -8.02 12.83
CA ASP A 51 2.83 -9.47 13.03
C ASP A 51 1.85 -9.81 14.17
N ASP A 52 1.77 -8.95 15.18
CA ASP A 52 0.91 -9.14 16.34
C ASP A 52 -0.58 -8.82 16.11
N ILE A 53 -0.97 -8.32 14.93
CA ILE A 53 -2.36 -7.89 14.66
C ILE A 53 -3.40 -8.97 14.98
N ALA A 54 -3.14 -10.23 14.63
CA ALA A 54 -4.08 -11.32 14.89
C ALA A 54 -4.34 -11.53 16.39
N ARG A 55 -3.29 -11.50 17.22
CA ARG A 55 -3.41 -11.58 18.69
C ARG A 55 -4.14 -10.36 19.24
N ARG A 56 -3.81 -9.17 18.75
CA ARG A 56 -4.43 -7.89 19.16
C ARG A 56 -5.93 -7.87 18.86
N TRP A 57 -6.38 -8.45 17.75
CA TRP A 57 -7.81 -8.59 17.45
C TRP A 57 -8.56 -9.35 18.55
N VAL A 58 -8.02 -10.49 19.02
CA VAL A 58 -8.63 -11.29 20.09
C VAL A 58 -8.76 -10.48 21.37
N ASN A 59 -7.65 -9.85 21.79
CA ASN A 59 -7.61 -9.03 23.01
C ASN A 59 -8.56 -7.83 22.90
N ALA A 60 -8.47 -7.10 21.79
CA ALA A 60 -9.18 -5.85 21.62
C ALA A 60 -10.69 -6.05 21.51
N ARG A 61 -11.15 -7.10 20.81
CA ARG A 61 -12.57 -7.46 20.76
C ARG A 61 -13.09 -7.95 22.10
N THR A 62 -12.30 -8.72 22.85
CA THR A 62 -12.67 -9.15 24.21
C THR A 62 -12.89 -7.94 25.12
N ALA A 63 -11.99 -6.98 25.10
CA ALA A 63 -12.11 -5.75 25.88
C ALA A 63 -13.27 -4.85 25.41
N ALA A 64 -13.50 -4.75 24.09
CA ALA A 64 -14.61 -4.00 23.51
C ALA A 64 -15.98 -4.62 23.88
N ARG A 65 -16.09 -5.96 23.84
CA ARG A 65 -17.32 -6.70 24.18
C ARG A 65 -17.75 -6.46 25.63
N ARG A 66 -16.79 -6.31 26.56
CA ARG A 66 -17.07 -5.99 27.98
C ARG A 66 -17.72 -4.62 28.17
N VAL A 67 -17.43 -3.66 27.29
CA VAL A 67 -18.05 -2.32 27.34
C VAL A 67 -19.37 -2.31 26.57
N SER A 68 -19.41 -2.89 25.37
CA SER A 68 -20.66 -3.01 24.61
C SER A 68 -20.59 -4.09 23.52
N ALA A 69 -21.16 -5.26 23.80
CA ALA A 69 -21.34 -6.32 22.81
C ALA A 69 -22.17 -5.86 21.61
N LYS A 70 -23.29 -5.14 21.87
CA LYS A 70 -24.19 -4.62 20.82
C LYS A 70 -23.47 -3.71 19.84
N ARG A 71 -22.65 -2.76 20.32
CA ARG A 71 -21.89 -1.86 19.43
C ARG A 71 -20.88 -2.64 18.62
N LEU A 72 -20.16 -3.58 19.23
CA LEU A 72 -19.21 -4.44 18.52
C LEU A 72 -19.89 -5.26 17.41
N GLU A 73 -21.08 -5.80 17.67
CA GLU A 73 -21.86 -6.58 16.71
C GLU A 73 -22.42 -5.71 15.57
N THR A 74 -22.81 -4.47 15.85
CA THR A 74 -23.30 -3.52 14.83
C THR A 74 -22.24 -3.18 13.77
N GLU A 75 -20.95 -3.22 14.13
CA GLU A 75 -19.87 -2.95 13.18
C GLU A 75 -19.68 -4.07 12.14
N GLY A 76 -20.20 -5.27 12.42
CA GLY A 76 -20.18 -6.42 11.50
C GLY A 76 -18.77 -6.75 11.00
N ASP A 77 -18.65 -6.89 9.67
CA ASP A 77 -17.39 -7.26 9.00
C ASP A 77 -16.23 -6.31 9.28
N LEU A 78 -16.51 -5.04 9.61
CA LEU A 78 -15.47 -4.07 9.93
C LEU A 78 -14.59 -4.54 11.10
N LEU A 79 -15.22 -5.08 12.14
CA LEU A 79 -14.55 -5.56 13.35
C LEU A 79 -14.51 -7.09 13.46
N GLN A 80 -14.72 -7.81 12.36
CA GLN A 80 -14.59 -9.26 12.29
C GLN A 80 -13.18 -9.68 11.82
N PRO A 81 -12.33 -10.27 12.68
CA PRO A 81 -10.99 -10.73 12.30
C PRO A 81 -11.07 -11.82 11.24
N GLY A 82 -10.07 -11.88 10.35
CA GLY A 82 -9.98 -12.93 9.32
C GLY A 82 -10.98 -12.81 8.17
N GLY A 83 -11.69 -11.68 8.05
CA GLY A 83 -12.62 -11.39 6.94
C GLY A 83 -11.98 -10.67 5.74
N ALA A 84 -10.65 -10.75 5.57
CA ALA A 84 -9.97 -10.14 4.43
C ALA A 84 -10.29 -10.91 3.14
N LEU A 85 -10.57 -10.17 2.06
CA LEU A 85 -10.89 -10.69 0.74
C LEU A 85 -9.73 -10.47 -0.23
N ALA A 86 -9.65 -11.33 -1.24
CA ALA A 86 -8.68 -11.18 -2.32
C ALA A 86 -8.81 -9.85 -3.07
N TYR A 87 -7.73 -9.44 -3.73
CA TYR A 87 -7.63 -8.17 -4.48
C TYR A 87 -7.82 -6.95 -3.55
N PRO A 88 -6.85 -6.71 -2.64
CA PRO A 88 -6.98 -5.70 -1.59
C PRO A 88 -6.82 -4.27 -2.12
N ASP A 89 -6.25 -4.11 -3.31
CA ASP A 89 -5.90 -2.80 -3.89
C ASP A 89 -7.12 -1.89 -4.02
N PRO A 90 -7.18 -0.76 -3.28
CA PRO A 90 -8.27 0.18 -3.40
C PRO A 90 -8.11 1.03 -4.67
N SER A 91 -9.22 1.40 -5.31
CA SER A 91 -9.19 2.32 -6.46
C SER A 91 -8.66 3.71 -6.03
N PRO A 92 -7.83 4.39 -6.82
CA PRO A 92 -7.50 5.79 -6.57
C PRO A 92 -8.75 6.67 -6.56
N GLY A 93 -8.85 7.59 -5.61
CA GLY A 93 -9.98 8.50 -5.47
C GLY A 93 -10.31 8.89 -4.02
N PRO A 94 -11.40 9.66 -3.84
CA PRO A 94 -11.89 10.06 -2.53
C PRO A 94 -12.76 8.98 -1.87
N TYR A 95 -12.70 8.91 -0.54
CA TYR A 95 -13.41 7.94 0.29
C TYR A 95 -14.10 8.63 1.47
N ARG A 96 -15.24 8.07 1.88
CA ARG A 96 -15.80 8.28 3.23
C ARG A 96 -15.06 7.36 4.18
N CYS A 97 -14.51 7.94 5.25
CA CYS A 97 -13.68 7.18 6.18
C CYS A 97 -14.08 7.43 7.63
N ARG A 98 -14.07 6.38 8.45
CA ARG A 98 -14.45 6.45 9.87
C ARG A 98 -13.51 5.57 10.69
N ARG A 99 -12.98 6.11 11.79
CA ARG A 99 -12.12 5.36 12.72
C ARG A 99 -12.97 4.74 13.84
N VAL A 100 -12.69 3.49 14.14
CA VAL A 100 -13.15 2.79 15.34
C VAL A 100 -11.94 2.28 16.11
N ARG A 101 -11.81 2.73 17.35
CA ARG A 101 -10.74 2.37 18.25
C ARG A 101 -11.21 1.32 19.25
N ILE A 102 -10.48 0.21 19.35
CA ILE A 102 -10.79 -0.88 20.28
C ILE A 102 -9.58 -1.31 21.12
N GLY A 103 -9.85 -1.88 22.29
CA GLY A 103 -8.90 -2.69 23.05
C GLY A 103 -8.26 -2.08 24.29
N THR A 104 -8.31 -0.76 24.48
CA THR A 104 -7.63 -0.11 25.63
C THR A 104 -8.61 0.48 26.63
N SER A 105 -8.55 0.05 27.88
CA SER A 105 -9.33 0.60 29.00
C SER A 105 -8.94 2.07 29.30
N PRO A 106 -9.85 2.94 29.80
CA PRO A 106 -11.29 2.72 30.04
C PRO A 106 -12.14 2.89 28.78
N ARG A 107 -11.54 3.31 27.65
CA ARG A 107 -12.22 3.59 26.38
C ARG A 107 -11.97 2.46 25.37
N SER A 108 -12.32 1.23 25.74
CA SER A 108 -12.02 0.02 24.94
C SER A 108 -12.89 -0.12 23.68
N PHE A 109 -13.83 0.80 23.47
CA PHE A 109 -14.55 1.02 22.22
C PHE A 109 -14.84 2.52 22.04
N VAL A 110 -14.31 3.13 20.99
CA VAL A 110 -14.61 4.52 20.60
C VAL A 110 -14.79 4.59 19.08
N GLY A 111 -15.97 4.95 18.62
CA GLY A 111 -16.22 5.30 17.23
C GLY A 111 -16.11 6.80 17.03
N GLU A 112 -15.41 7.23 16.00
CA GLU A 112 -15.32 8.64 15.61
C GLU A 112 -16.41 9.00 14.58
N ALA A 113 -16.66 10.30 14.39
CA ALA A 113 -17.52 10.77 13.32
C ALA A 113 -16.87 10.49 11.95
N PRO A 114 -17.65 10.11 10.92
CA PRO A 114 -17.12 9.96 9.57
C PRO A 114 -16.53 11.27 9.04
N GLY A 115 -15.52 11.13 8.20
CA GLY A 115 -14.96 12.22 7.42
C GLY A 115 -14.42 11.72 6.09
N PHE A 116 -13.26 12.22 5.68
CA PHE A 116 -12.71 11.98 4.35
C PHE A 116 -11.28 11.46 4.40
N CYS A 117 -10.99 10.55 3.50
CA CYS A 117 -9.65 10.15 3.15
C CYS A 117 -9.53 10.00 1.63
N ALA A 118 -8.30 9.85 1.13
CA ALA A 118 -8.05 9.67 -0.28
C ALA A 118 -6.97 8.62 -0.52
N VAL A 119 -7.13 7.90 -1.61
CA VAL A 119 -6.09 7.06 -2.20
C VAL A 119 -5.61 7.74 -3.48
N GLN A 120 -4.30 7.87 -3.65
CA GLN A 120 -3.69 8.54 -4.80
C GLN A 120 -2.77 7.56 -5.53
N ALA A 121 -2.91 7.45 -6.85
CA ALA A 121 -1.88 6.81 -7.65
C ALA A 121 -0.65 7.73 -7.71
N THR A 122 0.52 7.17 -7.42
CA THR A 122 1.80 7.87 -7.47
C THR A 122 2.82 7.01 -8.21
N GLU A 123 3.96 7.59 -8.58
CA GLU A 123 5.09 6.83 -9.15
C GLU A 123 5.63 5.75 -8.19
N ARG A 124 5.34 5.89 -6.89
CA ARG A 124 5.76 4.96 -5.82
C ARG A 124 4.67 3.94 -5.45
N GLY A 125 3.59 3.86 -6.23
CA GLY A 125 2.41 3.05 -5.91
C GLY A 125 1.27 3.88 -5.31
N LEU A 126 0.45 3.26 -4.46
CA LEU A 126 -0.72 3.92 -3.89
C LEU A 126 -0.36 4.72 -2.63
N GLY A 127 -0.62 6.02 -2.63
CA GLY A 127 -0.60 6.86 -1.44
C GLY A 127 -1.94 6.85 -0.73
N PHE A 128 -1.94 6.91 0.60
CA PHE A 128 -3.12 7.02 1.43
C PHE A 128 -3.01 8.24 2.34
N ILE A 129 -4.08 9.02 2.47
CA ILE A 129 -4.14 10.15 3.39
C ILE A 129 -5.51 10.27 4.05
N MET A 130 -5.52 10.29 5.38
CA MET A 130 -6.69 10.66 6.18
C MET A 130 -6.73 12.19 6.34
N GLN A 131 -7.77 12.83 5.82
CA GLN A 131 -7.86 14.30 5.76
C GLN A 131 -8.49 14.90 7.01
N THR A 132 -9.32 14.13 7.70
CA THR A 132 -10.11 14.55 8.86
C THR A 132 -9.91 13.61 10.03
N GLY A 133 -10.17 14.05 11.25
CA GLY A 133 -10.07 13.23 12.45
C GLY A 133 -9.05 13.78 13.44
N ALA A 134 -9.00 13.18 14.63
CA ALA A 134 -8.08 13.61 15.69
C ALA A 134 -6.64 13.16 15.44
N ALA A 135 -6.46 12.09 14.68
CA ALA A 135 -5.17 11.60 14.27
C ALA A 135 -5.28 11.15 12.81
N ARG A 136 -4.33 11.58 11.99
CA ARG A 136 -4.43 11.53 10.52
C ARG A 136 -3.22 10.81 9.92
N PRO A 137 -3.32 9.50 9.68
CA PRO A 137 -2.32 8.74 8.96
C PRO A 137 -2.17 9.25 7.51
N ASP A 138 -0.92 9.38 7.06
CA ASP A 138 -0.52 9.75 5.69
C ASP A 138 0.71 8.91 5.32
N GLY A 139 0.65 8.16 4.22
CA GLY A 139 1.68 7.18 3.86
C GLY A 139 1.46 6.48 2.52
N TYR A 140 2.20 5.40 2.30
CA TYR A 140 2.12 4.58 1.10
C TYR A 140 1.63 3.17 1.43
N LEU A 141 0.83 2.61 0.54
CA LEU A 141 0.32 1.25 0.57
C LEU A 141 1.18 0.38 -0.34
N PHE A 142 1.75 -0.67 0.24
CA PHE A 142 2.61 -1.63 -0.43
C PHE A 142 1.88 -2.96 -0.58
N ALA A 143 2.06 -3.62 -1.73
CA ALA A 143 1.59 -4.99 -1.90
C ALA A 143 2.31 -5.92 -0.91
N ASP A 144 1.59 -6.91 -0.40
CA ASP A 144 2.14 -7.90 0.54
C ASP A 144 1.58 -9.31 0.27
N LYS A 145 0.25 -9.47 0.35
CA LYS A 145 -0.42 -10.75 0.13
C LYS A 145 -1.63 -10.57 -0.80
N ALA A 146 -2.19 -11.69 -1.23
CA ALA A 146 -3.35 -11.70 -2.12
C ALA A 146 -4.59 -11.00 -1.54
N ASP A 147 -4.65 -10.81 -0.22
CA ASP A 147 -5.77 -10.25 0.55
C ASP A 147 -5.39 -9.05 1.43
N ARG A 148 -4.13 -8.61 1.39
CA ARG A 148 -3.59 -7.55 2.26
C ARG A 148 -2.59 -6.65 1.55
N MET A 149 -2.70 -5.34 1.81
CA MET A 149 -1.61 -4.37 1.61
C MET A 149 -1.08 -3.87 2.96
N VAL A 150 0.16 -3.38 2.98
CA VAL A 150 0.80 -2.78 4.17
C VAL A 150 0.89 -1.27 4.00
N LEU A 151 0.36 -0.52 4.95
CA LEU A 151 0.60 0.93 5.06
C LEU A 151 1.93 1.16 5.78
N LEU A 152 2.81 1.99 5.22
CA LEU A 152 3.91 2.64 5.96
C LEU A 152 3.75 4.17 5.83
N GLY A 153 3.64 4.87 6.96
CA GLY A 153 3.38 6.31 6.96
C GLY A 153 3.69 7.01 8.28
N GLY A 154 3.35 8.30 8.36
CA GLY A 154 3.33 9.02 9.62
C GLY A 154 1.90 9.30 10.08
N GLU A 155 1.73 9.71 11.33
CA GLU A 155 0.47 10.25 11.83
C GLU A 155 0.63 11.73 12.25
N ALA A 156 -0.23 12.59 11.70
CA ALA A 156 -0.35 13.97 12.14
C ALA A 156 -1.41 14.10 13.24
N PRO A 157 -1.13 14.79 14.36
CA PRO A 157 -2.13 15.09 15.36
C PRO A 157 -3.04 16.24 14.91
N GLY A 158 -4.31 16.18 15.31
CA GLY A 158 -5.27 17.27 15.12
C GLY A 158 -5.57 17.59 13.64
N LYS A 159 -6.05 18.81 13.39
CA LYS A 159 -6.62 19.22 12.08
C LYS A 159 -5.64 19.90 11.14
N THR A 160 -4.42 20.20 11.59
CA THR A 160 -3.44 21.01 10.84
C THR A 160 -2.10 20.29 10.75
N GLY A 161 -1.27 20.69 9.78
CA GLY A 161 0.05 20.11 9.56
C GLY A 161 0.02 18.80 8.78
N ARG A 162 1.22 18.34 8.39
CA ARG A 162 1.43 17.09 7.65
C ARG A 162 2.11 16.06 8.54
N ALA A 163 1.85 14.79 8.28
CA ALA A 163 2.56 13.73 8.96
C ALA A 163 4.04 13.74 8.52
N PRO A 164 4.98 13.39 9.41
CA PRO A 164 6.36 13.13 8.97
C PRO A 164 6.40 11.93 8.02
N GLY A 165 7.42 11.86 7.17
CA GLY A 165 7.69 10.64 6.41
C GLY A 165 7.93 9.45 7.36
N TYR A 166 7.57 8.25 6.92
CA TYR A 166 7.82 7.02 7.67
C TYR A 166 9.30 6.92 8.08
N GLY A 167 9.58 6.62 9.34
CA GLY A 167 10.94 6.52 9.88
C GLY A 167 11.63 7.84 10.23
N ALA A 168 11.12 9.00 9.78
CA ALA A 168 11.71 10.30 10.14
C ALA A 168 11.52 10.66 11.63
N ASP A 169 10.42 10.18 12.22
CA ASP A 169 10.14 10.22 13.65
C ASP A 169 9.49 8.87 14.02
N ALA A 170 10.24 8.00 14.68
CA ALA A 170 9.76 6.67 15.08
C ALA A 170 8.51 6.76 15.98
N GLY A 171 8.40 7.81 16.81
CA GLY A 171 7.26 8.05 17.68
C GLY A 171 5.96 8.33 16.92
N LYS A 172 6.07 8.87 15.70
CA LYS A 172 4.93 9.20 14.82
C LYS A 172 4.79 8.25 13.62
N SER A 173 5.69 7.29 13.49
CA SER A 173 5.61 6.29 12.43
C SER A 173 4.44 5.34 12.69
N VAL A 174 3.68 5.08 11.63
CA VAL A 174 2.53 4.17 11.65
C VAL A 174 2.72 3.09 10.58
N THR A 175 2.35 1.88 10.97
CA THR A 175 2.22 0.73 10.08
C THR A 175 0.81 0.15 10.23
N GLY A 176 0.27 -0.48 9.19
CA GLY A 176 -1.05 -1.10 9.26
C GLY A 176 -1.35 -2.07 8.13
N SER A 177 -2.38 -2.89 8.33
CA SER A 177 -2.92 -3.85 7.36
C SER A 177 -4.14 -3.24 6.67
N LEU A 178 -4.07 -2.98 5.38
CA LEU A 178 -5.24 -2.64 4.58
C LEU A 178 -5.83 -3.92 3.98
N GLU A 179 -7.11 -4.15 4.23
CA GLU A 179 -7.84 -5.35 3.83
C GLU A 179 -9.12 -4.93 3.12
N ARG A 180 -9.43 -5.58 2.00
CA ARG A 180 -10.77 -5.51 1.41
C ARG A 180 -11.70 -6.39 2.23
N ILE A 181 -12.87 -5.87 2.61
CA ILE A 181 -13.87 -6.57 3.45
C ILE A 181 -15.27 -6.56 2.82
N GLY A 182 -15.37 -6.16 1.55
CA GLY A 182 -16.57 -6.13 0.73
C GLY A 182 -16.24 -5.60 -0.67
N ASP A 183 -17.21 -5.48 -1.57
CA ASP A 183 -16.94 -5.10 -2.97
C ASP A 183 -16.39 -3.68 -3.11
N PHE A 184 -16.90 -2.75 -2.29
CA PHE A 184 -16.44 -1.36 -2.24
C PHE A 184 -16.24 -0.92 -0.79
N ARG A 185 -15.69 -1.82 0.02
CA ARG A 185 -15.48 -1.59 1.45
C ARG A 185 -14.14 -2.16 1.87
N TRP A 186 -13.31 -1.30 2.45
CA TRP A 186 -12.01 -1.66 2.98
C TRP A 186 -11.93 -1.30 4.46
N ARG A 187 -10.99 -1.94 5.15
CA ARG A 187 -10.53 -1.51 6.46
C ARG A 187 -9.02 -1.40 6.49
N LEU A 188 -8.53 -0.34 7.13
CA LEU A 188 -7.13 -0.20 7.50
C LEU A 188 -6.99 -0.43 9.00
N VAL A 189 -6.28 -1.49 9.38
CA VAL A 189 -6.04 -1.91 10.76
C VAL A 189 -4.65 -1.43 11.20
N ILE A 190 -4.61 -0.49 12.12
CA ILE A 190 -3.38 0.09 12.67
C ILE A 190 -3.19 -0.41 14.11
N PRO A 191 -2.17 -1.25 14.39
CA PRO A 191 -1.82 -1.63 15.75
C PRO A 191 -1.23 -0.45 16.51
N ARG A 192 -1.89 -0.07 17.62
CA ARG A 192 -1.45 1.02 18.49
C ARG A 192 -0.30 0.58 19.39
N ARG A 193 0.39 1.55 20.01
CA ARG A 193 1.49 1.26 20.94
C ARG A 193 1.02 0.61 22.26
N ASP A 194 -0.24 0.76 22.63
CA ASP A 194 -0.83 0.28 23.89
C ASP A 194 -1.68 -1.00 23.74
N ASP A 195 -1.28 -1.89 22.81
CA ASP A 195 -1.96 -3.15 22.47
C ASP A 195 -3.38 -3.03 21.87
N GLY A 196 -3.92 -1.80 21.74
CA GLY A 196 -5.17 -1.54 21.04
C GLY A 196 -5.05 -1.57 19.51
N LEU A 197 -6.20 -1.47 18.84
CA LEU A 197 -6.31 -1.31 17.39
C LEU A 197 -7.08 -0.03 17.06
N ASP A 198 -6.61 0.69 16.05
CA ASP A 198 -7.42 1.66 15.30
C ASP A 198 -7.81 1.00 13.97
N VAL A 199 -9.12 0.95 13.70
CA VAL A 199 -9.68 0.37 12.47
C VAL A 199 -10.35 1.49 11.70
N ILE A 200 -9.83 1.80 10.51
CA ILE A 200 -10.37 2.84 9.65
C ILE A 200 -11.16 2.18 8.53
N GLU A 201 -12.46 2.34 8.55
CA GLU A 201 -13.35 1.97 7.45
C GLU A 201 -13.15 2.93 6.27
N MET A 202 -13.17 2.40 5.06
CA MET A 202 -13.07 3.18 3.82
C MET A 202 -14.14 2.71 2.83
N VAL A 203 -14.96 3.65 2.35
CA VAL A 203 -15.98 3.42 1.31
C VAL A 203 -15.80 4.49 0.21
N PRO A 204 -15.65 4.12 -1.07
CA PRO A 204 -15.46 5.08 -2.15
C PRO A 204 -16.62 6.08 -2.22
N ILE A 205 -16.29 7.33 -2.56
CA ILE A 205 -17.31 8.31 -2.91
C ILE A 205 -17.54 8.21 -4.41
N ALA A 206 -18.74 7.78 -4.80
CA ALA A 206 -19.12 7.72 -6.20
C ALA A 206 -19.09 9.14 -6.81
N PRO A 207 -18.39 9.35 -7.94
CA PRO A 207 -18.42 10.63 -8.62
C PRO A 207 -19.82 10.91 -9.15
N LYS A 208 -20.29 12.15 -8.98
CA LYS A 208 -21.58 12.58 -9.54
C LYS A 208 -21.45 12.73 -11.05
N MET A 209 -22.28 12.01 -11.80
CA MET A 209 -22.34 12.16 -13.26
C MET A 209 -23.17 13.38 -13.66
N ARG A 210 -22.82 14.01 -14.78
CA ARG A 210 -23.63 15.11 -15.33
C ARG A 210 -25.03 14.58 -15.65
N GLY A 211 -26.06 15.27 -15.16
CA GLY A 211 -27.46 14.86 -15.32
C GLY A 211 -27.97 13.95 -14.21
N ASP A 212 -27.11 13.51 -13.29
CA ASP A 212 -27.54 12.75 -12.12
C ASP A 212 -28.34 13.65 -11.16
N THR A 213 -29.64 13.38 -11.07
CA THR A 213 -30.58 14.06 -10.19
C THR A 213 -30.62 13.45 -8.79
N GLY A 214 -29.80 12.42 -8.50
CA GLY A 214 -29.63 11.87 -7.15
C GLY A 214 -30.73 10.90 -6.70
N ALA A 215 -31.48 10.31 -7.64
CA ALA A 215 -32.51 9.33 -7.32
C ALA A 215 -31.92 7.92 -7.23
N ILE A 216 -31.35 7.60 -6.07
CA ILE A 216 -31.46 6.24 -5.53
C ILE A 216 -32.17 6.39 -4.18
N GLN A 217 -33.48 6.67 -4.22
CA GLN A 217 -34.32 6.24 -3.11
C GLN A 217 -34.37 4.72 -3.22
N ALA A 218 -33.74 4.02 -2.28
CA ALA A 218 -34.09 2.64 -2.01
C ALA A 218 -35.57 2.65 -1.60
N SER A 219 -36.45 2.37 -2.55
CA SER A 219 -37.83 2.00 -2.25
C SER A 219 -37.80 0.63 -1.61
N ASP A 220 -38.55 0.51 -0.53
CA ASP A 220 -38.84 -0.70 0.21
C ASP A 220 -39.05 -1.93 -0.71
N ALA A 221 -38.47 -3.05 -0.30
CA ALA A 221 -38.87 -4.38 -0.75
C ALA A 221 -38.82 -5.32 0.47
N ASP A 222 -40.02 -5.48 1.04
CA ASP A 222 -40.59 -6.60 1.81
C ASP A 222 -39.66 -7.51 2.66
#